data_AF-A0A146FHL2-F1
#
_entry.id   AF-A0A146FHL2-F1
#
_cell.length_a   1.000
_cell.length_b   1.000
_cell.length_c   1.000
_cell.angle_alpha   90.00
_cell.angle_beta   90.00
_cell.angle_gamma   90.00
#
_symmetry.space_group_name_H-M   'P 1'
#
loop_
_entity.id
_entity.type
_entity.pdbx_description
1 polymer ?
#
loop_
_entity_poly.entity_id
_entity_poly.type
_entity_poly.pdbx_seq_one_letter_code
_entity_poly.pdbx_strand_id
1 'polypeptide(L)'
;MHLDHKVPWNTAAAHINIIRCNPHFTPRRTDFFARNKPTESCDLNHFRRTLTKTIREFSRTEETKPLNPVPLESLISDDLLSSPERHFGLGPHQKNSALHNPLSTKHRDIQYWIDSASSSDESYPISYCSGDGDLADAVKMLIIISASAKKNDPLSRQMSREAFSALITLSRHPQVPLHTLANIHWGHAFGVELVAEPALTIYVMVNLMDALVMQKRLNGDDKNVASLMETQTFQYWARHALADYDYPTQNVPHREFWNHFGVTDMWPLQQRCEEGFDATLKDEGITDPLRGESEDIRVRLKEYLNTCFAILYIYDMLLREWYGEEEADEKWNYCIGSLFESWGCKV
;
A
#
# COMPACT_ATOMS: atom_id res chain seq x y z
N MET A 1 -12.68 8.30 -10.01
CA MET A 1 -11.97 7.01 -9.85
C MET A 1 -10.67 7.05 -10.63
N HIS A 2 -9.58 6.54 -10.06
CA HIS A 2 -8.29 6.38 -10.75
C HIS A 2 -8.36 5.20 -11.73
N LEU A 3 -7.81 5.38 -12.95
CA LEU A 3 -7.82 4.36 -14.02
C LEU A 3 -9.22 3.79 -14.34
N ASP A 4 -10.26 4.62 -14.28
CA ASP A 4 -11.65 4.27 -14.59
C ASP A 4 -11.89 3.67 -15.98
N HIS A 5 -11.05 4.06 -16.95
CA HIS A 5 -11.04 3.53 -18.31
C HIS A 5 -10.38 2.15 -18.45
N LYS A 6 -9.61 1.69 -17.45
CA LYS A 6 -8.91 0.38 -17.48
C LYS A 6 -9.46 -0.62 -16.47
N VAL A 7 -9.86 -0.17 -15.28
CA VAL A 7 -10.30 -1.02 -14.18
C VAL A 7 -11.83 -0.93 -14.02
N PRO A 8 -12.57 -2.05 -14.02
CA PRO A 8 -14.03 -2.05 -14.04
C PRO A 8 -14.62 -1.81 -12.64
N TRP A 9 -14.33 -0.65 -12.04
CA TRP A 9 -14.77 -0.27 -10.69
C TRP A 9 -16.29 -0.32 -10.53
N ASN A 10 -17.05 0.12 -11.54
CA ASN A 10 -18.51 0.08 -11.52
C ASN A 10 -19.05 -1.36 -11.47
N THR A 11 -18.37 -2.30 -12.13
CA THR A 11 -18.72 -3.72 -12.11
C THR A 11 -18.56 -4.30 -10.71
N ALA A 12 -17.44 -4.01 -10.04
CA ALA A 12 -17.23 -4.44 -8.65
C ALA A 12 -18.20 -3.74 -7.67
N ALA A 13 -18.38 -2.43 -7.80
CA ALA A 13 -19.28 -1.64 -6.95
C ALA A 13 -20.74 -2.11 -7.04
N ALA A 14 -21.18 -2.67 -8.18
CA ALA A 14 -22.52 -3.21 -8.34
C ALA A 14 -22.84 -4.40 -7.42
N HIS A 15 -21.82 -5.03 -6.83
CA HIS A 15 -21.93 -6.18 -5.92
C HIS A 15 -21.74 -5.83 -4.45
N ILE A 16 -21.40 -4.58 -4.15
CA ILE A 16 -21.14 -4.11 -2.79
C ILE A 16 -22.21 -3.07 -2.40
N ASN A 17 -22.56 -3.06 -1.12
CA ASN A 17 -23.34 -1.99 -0.52
C ASN A 17 -22.66 -1.51 0.76
N ILE A 18 -22.84 -0.24 1.10
CA ILE A 18 -22.42 0.30 2.38
C ILE A 18 -23.66 0.52 3.22
N ILE A 19 -23.70 -0.16 4.37
CA ILE A 19 -24.82 -0.12 5.30
C ILE A 19 -24.30 0.50 6.60
N ARG A 20 -24.85 1.65 7.00
CA ARG A 20 -24.57 2.25 8.31
C ARG A 20 -25.18 1.42 9.43
N CYS A 21 -24.41 1.19 10.50
CA CYS A 21 -24.87 0.50 11.71
C CYS A 21 -25.75 -0.73 11.42
N ASN A 22 -25.24 -1.65 10.59
CA ASN A 22 -26.02 -2.77 10.07
C ASN A 22 -26.64 -3.59 11.22
N PRO A 23 -27.99 -3.67 11.32
CA PRO A 23 -28.68 -4.30 12.45
C PRO A 23 -28.50 -5.82 12.50
N HIS A 24 -28.02 -6.44 11.42
CA HIS A 24 -27.78 -7.88 11.35
C HIS A 24 -26.45 -8.32 11.99
N PHE A 25 -25.61 -7.39 12.46
CA PHE A 25 -24.35 -7.68 13.13
C PHE A 25 -24.41 -7.25 14.60
N THR A 26 -23.75 -8.02 15.49
CA THR A 26 -23.59 -7.69 16.90
C THR A 26 -22.10 -7.82 17.28
N PRO A 27 -21.40 -6.73 17.65
CA PRO A 27 -21.89 -5.34 17.64
C PRO A 27 -22.26 -4.88 16.23
N ARG A 28 -23.20 -3.93 16.13
CA ARG A 28 -23.54 -3.31 14.84
C ARG A 28 -22.32 -2.58 14.29
N ARG A 29 -22.18 -2.60 12.97
CA ARG A 29 -21.05 -1.95 12.28
C ARG A 29 -21.50 -1.27 11.00
N THR A 30 -20.86 -0.15 10.68
CA THR A 30 -20.90 0.45 9.35
C THR A 30 -19.79 -0.18 8.52
N ASP A 31 -20.11 -0.78 7.37
CA ASP A 31 -19.08 -1.43 6.55
C ASP A 31 -19.55 -1.71 5.12
N PHE A 32 -18.65 -2.27 4.31
CA PHE A 32 -18.95 -2.92 3.04
C PHE A 32 -19.61 -4.28 3.25
N PHE A 33 -20.66 -4.55 2.48
CA PHE A 33 -21.39 -5.82 2.51
C PHE A 33 -21.70 -6.28 1.09
N ALA A 34 -21.50 -7.56 0.84
CA ALA A 34 -21.93 -8.21 -0.39
C ALA A 34 -23.45 -8.09 -0.61
N ARG A 35 -23.83 -7.86 -1.87
CA ARG A 35 -25.22 -7.91 -2.31
C ARG A 35 -25.69 -9.32 -2.66
N ASN A 36 -24.78 -10.29 -2.76
CA ASN A 36 -25.08 -11.69 -3.08
C ASN A 36 -25.84 -11.85 -4.40
N LYS A 37 -25.46 -11.08 -5.43
CA LYS A 37 -26.08 -11.20 -6.76
C LYS A 37 -25.62 -12.49 -7.44
N PRO A 38 -26.44 -13.10 -8.32
CA PRO A 38 -26.05 -14.32 -9.02
C PRO A 38 -24.77 -14.21 -9.88
N THR A 39 -24.45 -13.01 -10.38
CA THR A 39 -23.27 -12.76 -11.23
C THR A 39 -22.02 -12.38 -10.44
N GLU A 40 -22.09 -12.30 -9.10
CA GLU A 40 -21.02 -11.78 -8.22
C GLU A 40 -19.65 -12.44 -8.48
N SER A 41 -19.57 -13.77 -8.45
CA SER A 41 -18.30 -14.48 -8.69
C SER A 41 -17.74 -14.24 -10.10
N CYS A 42 -18.59 -14.22 -11.13
CA CYS A 42 -18.13 -13.96 -12.50
C CYS A 42 -17.55 -12.55 -12.63
N ASP A 43 -18.28 -11.56 -12.14
CA ASP A 43 -17.96 -10.15 -12.25
C ASP A 43 -16.73 -9.76 -11.40
N LEU A 44 -16.63 -10.30 -10.18
CA LEU A 44 -15.49 -10.05 -9.30
C LEU A 44 -14.22 -10.80 -9.77
N ASN A 45 -14.36 -12.01 -10.35
CA ASN A 45 -13.24 -12.66 -11.02
C ASN A 45 -12.75 -11.87 -12.24
N HIS A 46 -13.67 -11.27 -13.00
CA HIS A 46 -13.32 -10.39 -14.11
C HIS A 46 -12.59 -9.13 -13.61
N PHE A 47 -13.10 -8.49 -12.55
CA PHE A 47 -12.43 -7.35 -11.91
C PHE A 47 -11.02 -7.71 -11.46
N ARG A 48 -10.87 -8.82 -10.72
CA ARG A 48 -9.59 -9.32 -10.23
C ARG A 48 -8.58 -9.51 -11.35
N ARG A 49 -8.94 -10.27 -12.38
CA ARG A 49 -8.07 -10.51 -13.55
C ARG A 49 -7.67 -9.21 -14.24
N THR A 50 -8.62 -8.27 -14.37
CA THR A 50 -8.36 -6.98 -15.02
C THR A 50 -7.42 -6.10 -14.21
N LEU A 51 -7.58 -6.05 -12.87
CA LEU A 51 -6.69 -5.30 -12.00
C LEU A 51 -5.28 -5.89 -12.01
N THR A 52 -5.12 -7.22 -11.86
CA THR A 52 -3.83 -7.91 -11.97
C THR A 52 -3.15 -7.63 -13.30
N LYS A 53 -3.90 -7.73 -14.41
CA LYS A 53 -3.38 -7.41 -15.75
C LYS A 53 -2.94 -5.94 -15.86
N THR A 54 -3.69 -5.02 -15.25
CA THR A 54 -3.36 -3.59 -15.27
C THR A 54 -2.07 -3.32 -14.50
N ILE A 55 -1.89 -3.91 -13.31
CA ILE A 55 -0.64 -3.84 -12.54
C ILE A 55 0.53 -4.33 -13.41
N ARG A 56 0.39 -5.47 -14.07
CA ARG A 56 1.42 -6.02 -14.96
C ARG A 56 1.74 -5.14 -16.17
N GLU A 57 0.73 -4.53 -16.77
CA GLU A 57 0.96 -3.64 -17.92
C GLU A 57 1.82 -2.45 -17.52
N PHE A 58 1.55 -1.85 -16.36
CA PHE A 58 2.35 -0.75 -15.83
C PHE A 58 3.73 -1.21 -15.40
N SER A 59 3.86 -2.38 -14.76
CA SER A 59 5.16 -2.92 -14.36
C SER A 59 6.06 -3.18 -15.58
N ARG A 60 5.54 -3.84 -16.62
CA ARG A 60 6.25 -4.04 -17.90
C ARG A 60 6.63 -2.72 -18.57
N THR A 61 5.75 -1.72 -18.55
CA THR A 61 6.07 -0.39 -19.08
C THR A 61 7.22 0.24 -18.31
N GLU A 62 7.21 0.12 -16.98
CA GLU A 62 8.28 0.63 -16.11
C GLU A 62 9.62 -0.11 -16.33
N GLU A 63 9.59 -1.39 -16.70
CA GLU A 63 10.80 -2.18 -16.99
C GLU A 63 11.52 -1.78 -18.28
N THR A 64 10.81 -1.23 -19.27
CA THR A 64 11.40 -0.80 -20.56
C THR A 64 12.39 0.35 -20.45
N LYS A 65 12.50 0.89 -19.25
CA LYS A 65 12.88 2.25 -18.95
C LYS A 65 14.30 2.09 -18.34
N PRO A 66 15.33 2.79 -18.85
CA PRO A 66 16.74 2.41 -18.63
C PRO A 66 17.16 2.49 -17.16
N LEU A 67 17.92 1.49 -16.70
CA LEU A 67 18.52 1.45 -15.36
C LEU A 67 19.78 2.32 -15.31
N ASN A 68 20.05 2.89 -14.13
CA ASN A 68 21.30 3.58 -13.86
C ASN A 68 22.35 2.54 -13.42
N PRO A 69 23.61 2.65 -13.86
CA PRO A 69 24.69 1.87 -13.27
C PRO A 69 24.81 2.17 -11.77
N VAL A 70 24.75 1.13 -10.93
CA VAL A 70 24.87 1.26 -9.48
C VAL A 70 26.19 0.61 -9.03
N PRO A 71 27.15 1.38 -8.50
CA PRO A 71 28.37 0.82 -7.91
C PRO A 71 28.06 -0.04 -6.69
N LEU A 72 28.76 -1.17 -6.54
CA LEU A 72 28.54 -2.08 -5.41
C LEU A 72 29.03 -1.51 -4.08
N GLU A 73 30.04 -0.63 -4.09
CA GLU A 73 30.50 0.05 -2.88
C GLU A 73 29.60 1.23 -2.47
N SER A 74 28.63 1.60 -3.31
CA SER A 74 27.76 2.76 -3.10
C SER A 74 26.41 2.54 -3.77
N LEU A 75 25.65 1.58 -3.25
CA LEU A 75 24.31 1.21 -3.73
C LEU A 75 23.29 2.36 -3.66
N ILE A 76 23.49 3.28 -2.71
CA ILE A 76 22.57 4.37 -2.39
C ILE A 76 23.39 5.66 -2.28
N SER A 77 23.07 6.69 -3.06
CA SER A 77 23.72 8.00 -2.97
C SER A 77 23.38 8.77 -1.69
N ASP A 78 24.11 9.85 -1.41
CA ASP A 78 23.76 10.81 -0.35
C ASP A 78 22.36 11.42 -0.55
N ASP A 79 22.00 11.67 -1.80
CA ASP A 79 20.69 12.23 -2.13
C ASP A 79 19.56 11.23 -1.89
N LEU A 80 19.76 9.97 -2.30
CA LEU A 80 18.80 8.91 -2.06
C LEU A 80 18.68 8.58 -0.56
N LEU A 81 19.81 8.57 0.16
CA LEU A 81 19.83 8.31 1.61
C LEU A 81 19.03 9.37 2.39
N SER A 82 19.18 10.64 2.06
CA SER A 82 18.47 11.76 2.72
C SER A 82 17.06 12.00 2.17
N SER A 83 16.64 11.24 1.16
CA SER A 83 15.34 11.42 0.53
C SER A 83 14.14 11.22 1.45
N PRO A 84 14.13 10.22 2.37
CA PRO A 84 12.94 10.01 3.19
C PRO A 84 12.69 11.17 4.16
N GLU A 85 13.77 11.76 4.70
CA GLU A 85 13.73 12.94 5.57
C GLU A 85 13.17 14.15 4.82
N ARG A 86 13.64 14.39 3.58
CA ARG A 86 13.20 15.53 2.75
C ARG A 86 11.78 15.37 2.21
N HIS A 87 11.40 14.17 1.77
CA HIS A 87 10.15 13.94 1.04
C HIS A 87 8.97 13.65 1.97
N PHE A 88 9.20 12.87 3.03
CA PHE A 88 8.16 12.46 3.97
C PHE A 88 8.28 13.15 5.34
N GLY A 89 9.27 14.04 5.53
CA GLY A 89 9.46 14.76 6.78
C GLY A 89 9.92 13.88 7.95
N LEU A 90 10.60 12.76 7.65
CA LEU A 90 11.08 11.84 8.67
C LEU A 90 12.26 12.42 9.47
N GLY A 91 12.40 11.97 10.72
CA GLY A 91 13.61 12.19 11.51
C GLY A 91 14.81 11.39 11.00
N PRO A 92 16.01 11.64 11.56
CA PRO A 92 17.24 10.93 11.19
C PRO A 92 17.13 9.43 11.45
N HIS A 93 18.03 8.64 10.85
CA HIS A 93 17.94 7.17 10.93
C HIS A 93 17.79 6.62 12.35
N GLN A 94 16.71 5.86 12.56
CA GLN A 94 16.45 5.05 13.73
C GLN A 94 15.82 3.73 13.28
N LYS A 95 16.20 2.62 13.91
CA LYS A 95 15.56 1.32 13.65
C LYS A 95 14.16 1.30 14.28
N ASN A 96 13.25 0.52 13.69
CA ASN A 96 11.91 0.25 14.23
C ASN A 96 11.05 1.50 14.41
N SER A 97 10.88 2.32 13.36
CA SER A 97 10.04 3.50 13.45
C SER A 97 9.57 4.01 12.08
N ALA A 98 8.29 4.34 11.96
CA ALA A 98 7.67 5.03 10.82
C ALA A 98 7.93 6.54 10.83
N LEU A 99 8.48 7.08 11.93
CA LEU A 99 8.82 8.48 12.11
C LEU A 99 10.27 8.82 11.72
N HIS A 100 11.08 7.82 11.40
CA HIS A 100 12.52 7.97 11.21
C HIS A 100 12.94 7.31 9.89
N ASN A 101 14.01 7.83 9.30
CA ASN A 101 14.54 7.34 8.05
C ASN A 101 14.97 5.86 8.18
N PRO A 102 14.40 4.90 7.44
CA PRO A 102 14.84 3.51 7.53
C PRO A 102 16.15 3.27 6.79
N LEU A 103 16.61 4.20 5.94
CA LEU A 103 17.86 4.07 5.24
C LEU A 103 19.03 4.58 6.10
N SER A 104 20.13 3.81 6.13
CA SER A 104 21.36 4.16 6.84
C SER A 104 22.57 4.09 5.92
N THR A 105 23.70 4.64 6.37
CA THR A 105 24.97 4.55 5.63
C THR A 105 25.43 3.11 5.42
N LYS A 106 25.03 2.16 6.28
CA LYS A 106 25.34 0.73 6.12
C LYS A 106 24.70 0.13 4.87
N HIS A 107 23.50 0.59 4.49
CA HIS A 107 22.75 0.05 3.35
C HIS A 107 23.40 0.38 2.00
N ARG A 108 24.42 1.25 1.98
CA ARG A 108 25.20 1.58 0.79
C ARG A 108 26.16 0.48 0.37
N ASP A 109 26.64 -0.30 1.32
CA ASP A 109 27.69 -1.28 1.12
C ASP A 109 27.09 -2.64 0.82
N ILE A 110 27.34 -3.20 -0.36
CA ILE A 110 26.89 -4.56 -0.70
C ILE A 110 27.36 -5.60 0.32
N GLN A 111 28.54 -5.41 0.93
CA GLN A 111 29.09 -6.36 1.88
C GLN A 111 28.24 -6.45 3.14
N TYR A 112 27.61 -5.34 3.57
CA TYR A 112 26.66 -5.36 4.69
C TYR A 112 25.46 -6.27 4.41
N TRP A 113 24.93 -6.24 3.18
CA TRP A 113 23.83 -7.11 2.76
C TRP A 113 24.24 -8.58 2.73
N ILE A 114 25.46 -8.86 2.23
CA ILE A 114 26.01 -10.22 2.17
C ILE A 114 26.28 -10.77 3.57
N ASP A 115 26.92 -9.99 4.44
CA ASP A 115 27.33 -10.40 5.79
C ASP A 115 26.13 -10.61 6.72
N SER A 116 25.05 -9.83 6.53
CA SER A 116 23.82 -9.99 7.31
C SER A 116 23.07 -11.26 6.94
N ALA A 117 23.20 -11.71 5.69
CA ALA A 117 22.58 -12.93 5.23
C ALA A 117 23.32 -14.13 5.85
N SER A 118 22.62 -14.91 6.67
CA SER A 118 23.25 -16.00 7.42
C SER A 118 22.83 -17.37 6.89
N SER A 119 23.68 -18.36 7.12
CA SER A 119 23.32 -19.78 7.00
C SER A 119 23.59 -20.42 8.35
N SER A 120 22.54 -20.87 9.03
CA SER A 120 22.66 -21.56 10.33
C SER A 120 23.23 -22.97 10.19
N ASP A 121 23.28 -23.51 8.96
CA ASP A 121 23.67 -24.87 8.63
C ASP A 121 24.08 -24.91 7.15
N GLU A 122 25.27 -25.43 6.84
CA GLU A 122 25.84 -25.51 5.48
C GLU A 122 24.91 -26.23 4.47
N SER A 123 23.90 -26.97 4.94
CA SER A 123 22.89 -27.60 4.09
C SER A 123 21.76 -26.68 3.62
N TYR A 124 21.63 -25.47 4.19
CA TYR A 124 20.59 -24.50 3.83
C TYR A 124 21.15 -23.30 3.06
N PRO A 125 20.39 -22.79 2.07
CA PRO A 125 20.78 -21.57 1.37
C PRO A 125 20.85 -20.39 2.35
N ILE A 126 21.73 -19.45 2.05
CA ILE A 126 21.85 -18.21 2.80
C ILE A 126 20.50 -17.48 2.77
N SER A 127 20.03 -17.01 3.91
CA SER A 127 18.75 -16.32 4.04
C SER A 127 18.77 -15.22 5.08
N TYR A 128 17.83 -14.28 4.95
CA TYR A 128 17.51 -13.33 5.99
C TYR A 128 16.46 -13.90 6.95
N CYS A 129 16.44 -13.39 8.17
CA CYS A 129 15.54 -13.79 9.24
C CYS A 129 14.83 -12.58 9.88
N SER A 130 13.98 -12.82 10.89
CA SER A 130 13.30 -11.72 11.60
C SER A 130 14.25 -10.74 12.31
N GLY A 131 15.52 -11.10 12.52
CA GLY A 131 16.57 -10.19 12.98
C GLY A 131 16.98 -9.13 11.96
N ASP A 132 16.69 -9.35 10.67
CA ASP A 132 17.08 -8.51 9.54
C ASP A 132 15.95 -7.58 9.08
N GLY A 133 15.01 -7.26 9.97
CA GLY A 133 13.87 -6.40 9.65
C GLY A 133 14.26 -5.01 9.16
N ASP A 134 15.45 -4.50 9.53
CA ASP A 134 15.95 -3.22 9.04
C ASP A 134 16.31 -3.28 7.54
N LEU A 135 16.75 -4.43 7.04
CA LEU A 135 16.93 -4.66 5.61
C LEU A 135 15.59 -4.71 4.88
N ALA A 136 14.57 -5.34 5.48
CA ALA A 136 13.22 -5.33 4.91
C ALA A 136 12.67 -3.89 4.81
N ASP A 137 12.84 -3.08 5.85
CA ASP A 137 12.46 -1.66 5.85
C ASP A 137 13.23 -0.82 4.84
N ALA A 138 14.53 -1.08 4.68
CA ALA A 138 15.31 -0.44 3.62
C ALA A 138 14.74 -0.75 2.22
N VAL A 139 14.40 -2.01 1.94
CA VAL A 139 13.79 -2.42 0.67
C VAL A 139 12.42 -1.79 0.48
N LYS A 140 11.55 -1.80 1.51
CA LYS A 140 10.24 -1.13 1.46
C LYS A 140 10.40 0.37 1.13
N MET A 141 11.36 1.06 1.76
CA MET A 141 11.59 2.48 1.48
C MET A 141 12.07 2.71 0.04
N LEU A 142 12.96 1.86 -0.48
CA LEU A 142 13.39 1.95 -1.87
C LEU A 142 12.21 1.74 -2.84
N ILE A 143 11.28 0.83 -2.53
CA ILE A 143 10.04 0.65 -3.30
C ILE A 143 9.17 1.92 -3.24
N ILE A 144 8.99 2.48 -2.03
CA ILE A 144 8.21 3.71 -1.81
C ILE A 144 8.81 4.89 -2.58
N ILE A 145 10.14 5.09 -2.53
CA ILE A 145 10.83 6.15 -3.28
C ILE A 145 10.68 5.93 -4.78
N SER A 146 10.84 4.69 -5.25
CA SER A 146 10.63 4.32 -6.65
C SER A 146 9.21 4.67 -7.12
N ALA A 147 8.22 4.48 -6.26
CA ALA A 147 6.81 4.75 -6.53
C ALA A 147 6.39 6.23 -6.39
N SER A 148 7.17 7.06 -5.68
CA SER A 148 6.78 8.43 -5.31
C SER A 148 7.23 9.51 -6.31
N ALA A 149 7.56 9.12 -7.54
CA ALA A 149 8.05 10.03 -8.57
C ALA A 149 7.01 11.10 -8.95
N LYS A 150 7.30 12.38 -8.70
CA LYS A 150 6.44 13.49 -9.13
C LYS A 150 6.62 13.78 -10.62
N LYS A 151 5.52 13.80 -11.38
CA LYS A 151 5.52 13.95 -12.85
C LYS A 151 6.30 15.17 -13.35
N ASN A 152 6.23 16.28 -12.62
CA ASN A 152 6.82 17.57 -12.99
C ASN A 152 8.13 17.88 -12.24
N ASP A 153 8.72 16.90 -11.56
CA ASP A 153 9.97 17.07 -10.81
C ASP A 153 11.06 16.11 -11.35
N PRO A 154 12.02 16.63 -12.13
CA PRO A 154 13.13 15.83 -12.65
C PRO A 154 13.95 15.14 -11.56
N LEU A 155 14.16 15.79 -10.41
CA LEU A 155 14.95 15.23 -9.31
C LEU A 155 14.24 14.04 -8.71
N SER A 156 12.94 14.17 -8.42
CA SER A 156 12.12 13.06 -7.92
C SER A 156 12.11 11.86 -8.88
N ARG A 157 12.08 12.08 -10.20
CA ARG A 157 12.17 10.99 -11.19
C ARG A 157 13.55 10.33 -11.22
N GLN A 158 14.62 11.11 -11.10
CA GLN A 158 15.98 10.59 -11.00
C GLN A 158 16.13 9.71 -9.75
N MET A 159 15.64 10.19 -8.60
CA MET A 159 15.70 9.46 -7.33
C MET A 159 14.87 8.17 -7.37
N SER A 160 13.66 8.23 -7.92
CA SER A 160 12.84 7.04 -8.18
C SER A 160 13.60 6.01 -9.01
N ARG A 161 14.33 6.46 -10.04
CA ARG A 161 15.09 5.55 -10.89
C ARG A 161 16.35 4.99 -10.26
N GLU A 162 17.05 5.80 -9.46
CA GLU A 162 18.17 5.33 -8.67
C GLU A 162 17.73 4.27 -7.65
N ALA A 163 16.65 4.53 -6.91
CA ALA A 163 16.07 3.58 -5.95
C ALA A 163 15.72 2.24 -6.62
N PHE A 164 15.07 2.30 -7.78
CA PHE A 164 14.73 1.09 -8.54
C PHE A 164 15.98 0.37 -9.07
N SER A 165 16.99 1.10 -9.52
CA SER A 165 18.25 0.49 -9.97
C SER A 165 18.96 -0.22 -8.81
N ALA A 166 18.95 0.36 -7.61
CA ALA A 166 19.51 -0.26 -6.42
C ALA A 166 18.77 -1.55 -6.04
N LEU A 167 17.43 -1.55 -6.10
CA LEU A 167 16.60 -2.74 -5.87
C LEU A 167 16.95 -3.88 -6.83
N ILE A 168 17.07 -3.59 -8.13
CA ILE A 168 17.40 -4.60 -9.13
C ILE A 168 18.85 -5.09 -8.97
N THR A 169 19.80 -4.20 -8.67
CA THR A 169 21.19 -4.58 -8.37
C THR A 169 21.26 -5.53 -7.18
N LEU A 170 20.55 -5.23 -6.08
CA LEU A 170 20.45 -6.09 -4.91
C LEU A 170 19.79 -7.44 -5.26
N SER A 171 18.68 -7.40 -5.98
CA SER A 171 17.91 -8.60 -6.34
C SER A 171 18.68 -9.57 -7.24
N ARG A 172 19.60 -9.06 -8.07
CA ARG A 172 20.39 -9.86 -9.02
C ARG A 172 21.77 -10.23 -8.49
N HIS A 173 22.17 -9.73 -7.32
CA HIS A 173 23.47 -10.05 -6.75
C HIS A 173 23.46 -11.51 -6.22
N PRO A 174 24.39 -12.38 -6.65
CA PRO A 174 24.32 -13.82 -6.37
C PRO A 174 24.43 -14.19 -4.89
N GLN A 175 24.99 -13.30 -4.06
CA GLN A 175 25.16 -13.50 -2.62
C GLN A 175 24.12 -12.76 -1.77
N VAL A 176 23.19 -12.02 -2.38
CA VAL A 176 22.14 -11.28 -1.66
C VAL A 176 20.81 -12.01 -1.89
N PRO A 177 20.29 -12.75 -0.89
CA PRO A 177 19.03 -13.48 -1.04
C PRO A 177 17.83 -12.56 -0.80
N LEU A 178 17.69 -11.48 -1.58
CA LEU A 178 16.72 -10.40 -1.34
C LEU A 178 15.27 -10.91 -1.22
N HIS A 179 14.91 -11.91 -2.03
CA HIS A 179 13.60 -12.55 -2.03
C HIS A 179 13.24 -13.17 -0.66
N THR A 180 14.21 -13.52 0.19
CA THR A 180 13.94 -14.07 1.52
C THR A 180 13.40 -13.02 2.50
N LEU A 181 13.56 -11.73 2.21
CA LEU A 181 12.91 -10.64 2.96
C LEU A 181 11.41 -10.51 2.67
N ALA A 182 10.89 -11.15 1.61
CA ALA A 182 9.50 -10.94 1.19
C ALA A 182 8.49 -11.36 2.26
N ASN A 183 8.68 -12.54 2.86
CA ASN A 183 7.70 -13.21 3.74
C ASN A 183 8.23 -13.40 5.17
N ILE A 184 8.91 -12.38 5.71
CA ILE A 184 9.38 -12.41 7.11
C ILE A 184 8.24 -12.02 8.05
N HIS A 185 7.98 -12.88 9.03
CA HIS A 185 6.91 -12.70 10.01
C HIS A 185 7.41 -12.97 11.43
N TRP A 186 7.17 -12.05 12.37
CA TRP A 186 7.28 -12.34 13.80
C TRP A 186 6.37 -11.43 14.66
N GLY A 187 5.20 -11.97 15.05
CA GLY A 187 4.17 -11.20 15.76
C GLY A 187 3.39 -10.29 14.82
N HIS A 188 3.97 -9.14 14.48
CA HIS A 188 3.53 -8.32 13.36
C HIS A 188 4.34 -8.72 12.12
N ALA A 189 3.76 -8.66 10.92
CA ALA A 189 4.50 -9.00 9.71
C ALA A 189 5.57 -7.91 9.48
N PHE A 190 6.76 -8.30 9.00
CA PHE A 190 7.88 -7.38 8.73
C PHE A 190 8.37 -7.43 7.28
N GLY A 191 7.95 -8.43 6.53
CA GLY A 191 8.40 -8.69 5.18
C GLY A 191 8.09 -7.57 4.20
N VAL A 192 8.83 -7.55 3.10
CA VAL A 192 8.71 -6.55 2.03
C VAL A 192 7.31 -6.56 1.41
N GLU A 193 6.61 -7.69 1.42
CA GLU A 193 5.26 -7.82 0.84
C GLU A 193 4.24 -6.83 1.44
N LEU A 194 4.48 -6.39 2.67
CA LEU A 194 3.61 -5.45 3.37
C LEU A 194 3.63 -4.05 2.80
N VAL A 195 4.57 -3.72 1.91
CA VAL A 195 4.48 -2.46 1.18
C VAL A 195 3.26 -2.45 0.26
N ALA A 196 2.89 -3.61 -0.30
CA ALA A 196 1.84 -3.73 -1.29
C ALA A 196 0.46 -3.93 -0.68
N GLU A 197 0.33 -4.65 0.44
CA GLU A 197 -0.97 -5.03 0.99
C GLU A 197 -1.82 -3.82 1.49
N PRO A 198 -1.30 -2.92 2.35
CA PRO A 198 -2.03 -1.73 2.78
C PRO A 198 -2.29 -0.77 1.61
N ALA A 199 -1.34 -0.65 0.66
CA ALA A 199 -1.48 0.16 -0.53
C ALA A 199 -2.60 -0.36 -1.46
N LEU A 200 -2.66 -1.67 -1.69
CA LEU A 200 -3.72 -2.32 -2.47
C LEU A 200 -5.08 -2.12 -1.80
N THR A 201 -5.14 -2.39 -0.50
CA THR A 201 -6.37 -2.32 0.30
C THR A 201 -6.99 -0.93 0.21
N ILE A 202 -6.23 0.12 0.54
CA ILE A 202 -6.75 1.49 0.51
C ILE A 202 -7.03 1.97 -0.91
N TYR A 203 -6.22 1.57 -1.89
CA TYR A 203 -6.44 1.89 -3.29
C TYR A 203 -7.79 1.33 -3.79
N VAL A 204 -8.09 0.07 -3.48
CA VAL A 204 -9.36 -0.56 -3.84
C VAL A 204 -10.52 0.09 -3.08
N MET A 205 -10.38 0.29 -1.77
CA MET A 205 -11.43 0.91 -0.94
C MET A 205 -11.81 2.31 -1.40
N VAL A 206 -10.84 3.19 -1.64
CA VAL A 206 -11.10 4.56 -2.10
C VAL A 206 -11.78 4.57 -3.46
N ASN A 207 -11.30 3.79 -4.42
CA ASN A 207 -11.89 3.76 -5.77
C ASN A 207 -13.28 3.14 -5.79
N LEU A 208 -13.52 2.09 -4.99
CA LEU A 208 -14.87 1.52 -4.82
C LEU A 208 -15.81 2.48 -4.11
N MET A 209 -15.31 3.19 -3.09
CA MET A 209 -16.11 4.20 -2.39
C MET A 209 -16.60 5.28 -3.34
N ASP A 210 -15.69 5.83 -4.16
CA ASP A 210 -16.03 6.83 -5.17
C ASP A 210 -17.08 6.28 -6.15
N ALA A 211 -16.91 5.04 -6.65
CA ALA A 211 -17.90 4.39 -7.51
C ALA A 211 -19.29 4.25 -6.85
N LEU A 212 -19.33 3.84 -5.58
CA LEU A 212 -20.57 3.66 -4.80
C LEU A 212 -21.26 4.99 -4.51
N VAL A 213 -20.50 6.02 -4.14
CA VAL A 213 -21.00 7.39 -3.92
C VAL A 213 -21.63 7.93 -5.20
N MET A 214 -20.95 7.77 -6.35
CA MET A 214 -21.49 8.19 -7.64
C MET A 214 -22.78 7.46 -8.01
N GLN A 215 -22.86 6.15 -7.79
CA GLN A 215 -24.10 5.39 -8.02
C GLN A 215 -25.25 5.87 -7.12
N LYS A 216 -25.00 6.12 -5.83
CA LYS A 216 -26.04 6.64 -4.91
C LYS A 216 -26.51 8.04 -5.29
N ARG A 217 -25.59 8.92 -5.71
CA ARG A 217 -25.91 10.26 -6.23
C ARG A 217 -26.81 10.21 -7.45
N LEU A 218 -26.48 9.37 -8.43
CA LEU A 218 -27.29 9.17 -9.63
C LEU A 218 -28.71 8.67 -9.31
N ASN A 219 -28.87 7.92 -8.23
CA ASN A 219 -30.16 7.42 -7.75
C ASN A 219 -30.91 8.39 -6.83
N GLY A 220 -30.38 9.59 -6.58
CA GLY A 220 -31.03 10.63 -5.77
C GLY A 220 -30.88 10.47 -4.24
N ASP A 221 -29.98 9.60 -3.76
CA ASP A 221 -29.77 9.31 -2.33
C ASP A 221 -28.52 10.01 -1.76
N ASP A 222 -28.33 11.29 -2.09
CA ASP A 222 -27.11 12.05 -1.77
C ASP A 222 -26.96 12.36 -0.26
N LYS A 223 -28.05 12.29 0.51
CA LYS A 223 -28.08 12.66 1.93
C LYS A 223 -27.66 11.54 2.90
N ASN A 224 -27.56 10.30 2.45
CA ASN A 224 -27.29 9.11 3.29
C ASN A 224 -26.02 8.33 2.89
N VAL A 225 -25.11 8.96 2.13
CA VAL A 225 -23.85 8.30 1.78
C VAL A 225 -22.93 8.31 3.00
N ALA A 226 -22.70 7.12 3.58
CA ALA A 226 -21.66 6.91 4.59
C ALA A 226 -20.31 7.42 4.10
N SER A 227 -19.47 7.96 4.97
CA SER A 227 -18.06 8.20 4.65
C SER A 227 -17.28 6.88 4.66
N LEU A 228 -16.19 6.78 3.88
CA LEU A 228 -15.25 5.65 4.00
C LEU A 228 -14.72 5.54 5.42
N MET A 229 -14.52 6.69 6.07
CA MET A 229 -13.98 6.79 7.43
C MET A 229 -14.94 6.21 8.48
N GLU A 230 -16.24 6.18 8.20
CA GLU A 230 -17.22 5.53 9.08
C GLU A 230 -17.11 3.99 9.02
N THR A 231 -16.43 3.42 8.02
CA THR A 231 -16.38 1.97 7.83
C THR A 231 -15.42 1.28 8.80
N GLN A 232 -15.84 0.15 9.36
CA GLN A 232 -14.98 -0.67 10.22
C GLN A 232 -13.75 -1.18 9.47
N THR A 233 -13.89 -1.53 8.18
CA THR A 233 -12.75 -1.92 7.33
C THR A 233 -11.71 -0.79 7.28
N PHE A 234 -12.12 0.46 7.07
CA PHE A 234 -11.17 1.59 7.04
C PHE A 234 -10.53 1.84 8.40
N GLN A 235 -11.31 1.78 9.48
CA GLN A 235 -10.79 1.95 10.84
C GLN A 235 -9.77 0.87 11.19
N TYR A 236 -10.01 -0.38 10.80
CA TYR A 236 -9.07 -1.48 10.96
C TYR A 236 -7.80 -1.23 10.13
N TRP A 237 -7.96 -0.89 8.85
CA TRP A 237 -6.83 -0.54 7.98
C TRP A 237 -6.01 0.61 8.58
N ALA A 238 -6.63 1.72 9.00
CA ALA A 238 -5.96 2.88 9.54
C ALA A 238 -5.18 2.55 10.83
N ARG A 239 -5.75 1.72 11.71
CA ARG A 239 -5.07 1.27 12.94
C ARG A 239 -3.75 0.56 12.64
N HIS A 240 -3.65 -0.16 11.53
CA HIS A 240 -2.46 -0.92 11.17
C HIS A 240 -1.53 -0.16 10.22
N ALA A 241 -2.09 0.46 9.17
CA ALA A 241 -1.37 1.16 8.12
C ALA A 241 -0.85 2.54 8.55
N LEU A 242 -1.29 3.04 9.71
CA LEU A 242 -0.79 4.28 10.28
C LEU A 242 0.01 4.06 11.55
N ALA A 243 0.04 2.86 12.15
CA ALA A 243 0.75 2.64 13.41
C ALA A 243 2.28 2.69 13.27
N ASP A 244 2.94 2.89 14.40
CA ASP A 244 4.40 2.87 14.54
C ASP A 244 4.85 1.56 15.21
N TYR A 245 4.76 0.45 14.48
CA TYR A 245 5.19 -0.88 14.93
C TYR A 245 6.70 -1.10 14.74
N ASP A 246 7.20 -2.29 15.06
CA ASP A 246 8.51 -2.73 14.61
C ASP A 246 8.54 -2.82 13.07
N TYR A 247 9.62 -2.33 12.47
CA TYR A 247 9.84 -2.26 11.02
C TYR A 247 8.60 -1.82 10.19
N PRO A 248 8.04 -0.62 10.43
CA PRO A 248 6.74 -0.21 9.90
C PRO A 248 6.86 0.64 8.62
N THR A 249 7.97 0.56 7.88
CA THR A 249 8.25 1.49 6.77
C THR A 249 7.13 1.56 5.72
N GLN A 250 6.38 0.46 5.49
CA GLN A 250 5.20 0.45 4.62
C GLN A 250 4.15 1.52 4.98
N ASN A 251 4.11 1.96 6.24
CA ASN A 251 3.15 2.93 6.74
C ASN A 251 3.51 4.38 6.39
N VAL A 252 4.75 4.67 6.01
CA VAL A 252 5.24 6.05 5.74
C VAL A 252 4.37 6.82 4.74
N PRO A 253 4.09 6.32 3.52
CA PRO A 253 3.26 7.07 2.55
C PRO A 253 1.82 7.23 3.02
N HIS A 254 1.30 6.27 3.79
CA HIS A 254 -0.04 6.34 4.35
C HIS A 254 -0.13 7.38 5.46
N ARG A 255 0.86 7.42 6.36
CA ARG A 255 0.96 8.43 7.41
C ARG A 255 1.11 9.83 6.85
N GLU A 256 1.94 10.04 5.84
CA GLU A 256 2.11 11.35 5.20
C GLU A 256 0.76 11.90 4.71
N PHE A 257 -0.01 11.09 3.99
CA PHE A 257 -1.30 11.51 3.44
C PHE A 257 -2.40 11.62 4.49
N TRP A 258 -2.62 10.59 5.32
CA TRP A 258 -3.80 10.54 6.21
C TRP A 258 -3.64 11.40 7.46
N ASN A 259 -2.43 11.55 8.00
CA ASN A 259 -2.21 12.45 9.13
C ASN A 259 -2.43 13.92 8.74
N HIS A 260 -2.17 14.29 7.48
CA HIS A 260 -2.50 15.62 6.95
C HIS A 260 -3.99 15.94 7.07
N PHE A 261 -4.85 14.92 7.00
CA PHE A 261 -6.30 15.02 7.14
C PHE A 261 -6.81 14.72 8.57
N GLY A 262 -5.91 14.64 9.55
CA GLY A 262 -6.25 14.39 10.96
C GLY A 262 -6.54 12.92 11.30
N VAL A 263 -6.40 12.00 10.35
CA VAL A 263 -6.58 10.56 10.59
C VAL A 263 -5.26 9.99 11.07
N THR A 264 -5.18 9.67 12.36
CA THR A 264 -3.99 9.09 13.01
C THR A 264 -4.23 7.63 13.37
N ASP A 265 -3.19 6.94 13.85
CA ASP A 265 -3.26 5.55 14.33
C ASP A 265 -4.14 5.37 15.58
N MET A 266 -4.31 6.43 16.38
CA MET A 266 -5.17 6.44 17.57
C MET A 266 -6.61 6.82 17.27
N TRP A 267 -6.87 7.45 16.12
CA TRP A 267 -8.21 7.87 15.71
C TRP A 267 -9.25 6.73 15.68
N PRO A 268 -8.95 5.52 15.16
CA PRO A 268 -9.92 4.42 15.14
C PRO A 268 -10.45 4.02 16.52
N LEU A 269 -9.68 4.22 17.59
CA LEU A 269 -10.11 3.86 18.96
C LEU A 269 -11.21 4.80 19.49
N GLN A 270 -11.36 5.97 18.88
CA GLN A 270 -12.34 6.99 19.25
C GLN A 270 -13.69 6.79 18.52
N GLN A 271 -13.70 5.97 17.46
CA GLN A 271 -14.89 5.70 16.67
C GLN A 271 -15.64 4.48 17.21
N ARG A 272 -16.81 4.69 17.81
CA ARG A 272 -17.76 3.61 18.15
C ARG A 272 -19.14 3.90 17.54
N CYS A 273 -19.79 2.87 17.01
CA CYS A 273 -21.21 2.94 16.70
C CYS A 273 -22.01 3.00 18.00
N GLU A 274 -22.24 4.18 18.55
CA GLU A 274 -23.12 4.37 19.71
C GLU A 274 -24.58 4.54 19.26
N GLU A 275 -25.52 3.82 19.89
CA GLU A 275 -26.95 4.03 19.68
C GLU A 275 -27.39 5.34 20.34
N GLY A 276 -28.06 6.22 19.59
CA GLY A 276 -28.77 7.39 20.15
C GLY A 276 -27.90 8.61 20.44
N PHE A 277 -26.60 8.57 20.14
CA PHE A 277 -25.76 9.77 20.10
C PHE A 277 -25.62 10.23 18.64
N ASP A 278 -26.03 11.46 18.38
CA ASP A 278 -25.67 12.13 17.13
C ASP A 278 -24.14 12.14 17.09
N ALA A 279 -23.55 11.31 16.23
CA ALA A 279 -22.10 11.22 16.03
C ALA A 279 -21.55 12.48 15.31
N THR A 280 -22.10 13.64 15.67
CA THR A 280 -21.50 14.95 15.57
C THR A 280 -20.64 15.19 16.82
N LEU A 281 -19.80 14.21 17.21
CA LEU A 281 -18.48 14.61 17.65
C LEU A 281 -17.90 15.33 16.45
N LYS A 282 -18.03 16.65 16.45
CA LYS A 282 -17.27 17.53 15.58
C LYS A 282 -15.83 17.18 15.84
N ASP A 283 -15.28 16.26 15.07
CA ASP A 283 -13.85 15.99 15.02
C ASP A 283 -13.22 17.26 14.42
N GLU A 284 -13.06 18.27 15.28
CA GLU A 284 -12.41 19.53 14.96
C GLU A 284 -10.99 19.20 14.50
N GLY A 285 -10.78 19.19 13.18
CA GLY A 285 -9.50 18.89 12.55
C GLY A 285 -9.47 17.70 11.60
N ILE A 286 -10.55 16.92 11.49
CA ILE A 286 -10.61 15.79 10.56
C ILE A 286 -11.36 16.17 9.29
N THR A 287 -10.72 15.91 8.14
CA THR A 287 -11.28 16.23 6.83
C THR A 287 -11.38 14.96 5.99
N ASP A 288 -12.57 14.63 5.48
CA ASP A 288 -12.75 13.49 4.58
C ASP A 288 -12.28 13.86 3.16
N PRO A 289 -11.16 13.29 2.67
CA PRO A 289 -10.62 13.66 1.36
C PRO A 289 -11.55 13.25 0.20
N LEU A 290 -12.47 12.31 0.41
CA LEU A 290 -13.41 11.85 -0.62
C LEU A 290 -14.59 12.80 -0.83
N ARG A 291 -14.83 13.72 0.11
CA ARG A 291 -15.80 14.80 -0.11
C ARG A 291 -15.34 15.78 -1.18
N GLY A 292 -14.02 15.88 -1.40
CA GLY A 292 -13.43 16.66 -2.48
C GLY A 292 -13.81 18.15 -2.44
N GLU A 293 -13.91 18.71 -1.23
CA GLU A 293 -14.43 20.05 -0.95
C GLU A 293 -13.58 21.16 -1.58
N SER A 294 -12.30 20.88 -1.88
CA SER A 294 -11.39 21.79 -2.58
C SER A 294 -10.58 21.07 -3.67
N GLU A 295 -10.06 21.84 -4.63
CA GLU A 295 -9.21 21.30 -5.69
C GLU A 295 -7.88 20.74 -5.14
N ASP A 296 -7.31 21.37 -4.11
CA ASP A 296 -6.09 20.89 -3.46
C ASP A 296 -6.26 19.49 -2.88
N ILE A 297 -7.39 19.24 -2.19
CA ILE A 297 -7.73 17.91 -1.65
C ILE A 297 -7.83 16.88 -2.77
N ARG A 298 -8.49 17.21 -3.88
CA ARG A 298 -8.64 16.30 -5.04
C ARG A 298 -7.30 15.98 -5.68
N VAL A 299 -6.42 16.97 -5.85
CA VAL A 299 -5.07 16.77 -6.40
C VAL A 299 -4.25 15.88 -5.48
N ARG A 300 -4.24 16.15 -4.17
CA ARG A 300 -3.51 15.33 -3.18
C ARG A 300 -4.02 13.89 -3.15
N LEU A 301 -5.33 13.68 -3.12
CA LEU A 301 -5.91 12.34 -3.15
C LEU A 301 -5.51 11.59 -4.42
N LYS A 302 -5.51 12.27 -5.57
CA LYS A 302 -5.05 11.68 -6.83
C LYS A 302 -3.57 11.32 -6.78
N GLU A 303 -2.72 12.18 -6.24
CA GLU A 303 -1.30 11.89 -6.07
C GLU A 303 -1.07 10.69 -5.15
N TYR A 304 -1.78 10.62 -4.02
CA TYR A 304 -1.74 9.49 -3.11
C TYR A 304 -2.17 8.17 -3.76
N LEU A 305 -3.26 8.18 -4.55
CA LEU A 305 -3.69 7.01 -5.31
C LEU A 305 -2.69 6.60 -6.40
N ASN A 306 -2.02 7.57 -7.04
CA ASN A 306 -0.94 7.27 -7.99
C ASN A 306 0.22 6.58 -7.27
N THR A 307 0.63 7.08 -6.10
CA THR A 307 1.70 6.47 -5.29
C THR A 307 1.30 5.06 -4.84
N CYS A 308 0.08 4.86 -4.31
CA CYS A 308 -0.40 3.54 -3.91
C CYS A 308 -0.36 2.55 -5.09
N PHE A 309 -0.87 2.96 -6.26
CA PHE A 309 -0.84 2.12 -7.45
C PHE A 309 0.59 1.87 -7.95
N ALA A 310 1.48 2.85 -7.83
CA ALA A 310 2.87 2.72 -8.20
C ALA A 310 3.65 1.76 -7.32
N ILE A 311 3.37 1.74 -6.02
CA ILE A 311 3.89 0.73 -5.11
C ILE A 311 3.53 -0.68 -5.62
N LEU A 312 2.28 -0.89 -6.09
CA LEU A 312 1.85 -2.19 -6.60
C LEU A 312 2.66 -2.63 -7.81
N TYR A 313 2.80 -1.77 -8.82
CA TYR A 313 3.51 -2.18 -10.04
C TYR A 313 5.02 -2.25 -9.85
N ILE A 314 5.62 -1.48 -8.93
CA ILE A 314 7.05 -1.63 -8.59
C ILE A 314 7.28 -2.93 -7.83
N TYR A 315 6.43 -3.25 -6.86
CA TYR A 315 6.50 -4.51 -6.13
C TYR A 315 6.26 -5.71 -7.07
N ASP A 316 5.36 -5.60 -8.04
CA ASP A 316 5.13 -6.62 -9.07
C ASP A 316 6.40 -6.95 -9.87
N MET A 317 7.23 -5.96 -10.19
CA MET A 317 8.51 -6.19 -10.88
C MET A 317 9.43 -7.07 -10.02
N LEU A 318 9.53 -6.79 -8.72
CA LEU A 318 10.33 -7.59 -7.80
C LEU A 318 9.75 -8.99 -7.59
N LEU A 319 8.44 -9.09 -7.42
CA LEU A 319 7.75 -10.36 -7.24
C LEU A 319 7.99 -11.29 -8.43
N ARG A 320 7.96 -10.75 -9.66
CA ARG A 320 8.27 -11.50 -10.88
C ARG A 320 9.75 -11.83 -11.01
N GLU A 321 10.64 -10.92 -10.62
CA GLU A 321 12.09 -11.18 -10.59
C GLU A 321 12.43 -12.30 -9.59
N TRP A 322 11.71 -12.40 -8.47
CA TRP A 322 11.95 -13.38 -7.41
C TRP A 322 11.32 -14.74 -7.66
N TYR A 323 10.09 -14.77 -8.15
CA TYR A 323 9.30 -16.00 -8.20
C TYR A 323 8.77 -16.37 -9.58
N GLY A 324 8.82 -15.46 -10.55
CA GLY A 324 8.25 -15.67 -11.89
C GLY A 324 6.87 -15.03 -12.09
N GLU A 325 6.39 -15.05 -13.33
CA GLU A 325 5.12 -14.38 -13.70
C GLU A 325 3.89 -15.08 -13.13
N GLU A 326 3.90 -16.41 -13.03
CA GLU A 326 2.74 -17.20 -12.60
C GLU A 326 2.47 -17.00 -11.10
N GLU A 327 3.51 -17.14 -10.29
CA GLU A 327 3.47 -16.94 -8.84
C GLU A 327 3.09 -15.50 -8.48
N ALA A 328 3.60 -14.52 -9.23
CA ALA A 328 3.22 -13.12 -9.06
C ALA A 328 1.71 -12.90 -9.31
N ASP A 329 1.19 -13.50 -10.37
CA ASP A 329 -0.23 -13.43 -10.71
C ASP A 329 -1.11 -14.10 -9.66
N GLU A 330 -0.72 -15.28 -9.20
CA GLU A 330 -1.41 -16.00 -8.14
C GLU A 330 -1.47 -15.17 -6.85
N LYS A 331 -0.36 -14.54 -6.46
CA LYS A 331 -0.30 -13.66 -5.29
C LYS A 331 -1.26 -12.48 -5.43
N TRP A 332 -1.26 -11.77 -6.56
CA TRP A 332 -2.20 -10.66 -6.78
C TRP A 332 -3.65 -11.12 -6.80
N ASN A 333 -3.94 -12.25 -7.47
CA ASN A 333 -5.27 -12.82 -7.49
C ASN A 333 -5.73 -13.17 -6.07
N TYR A 334 -4.88 -13.79 -5.26
CA TYR A 334 -5.17 -14.08 -3.87
C TYR A 334 -5.45 -12.81 -3.07
N CYS A 335 -4.53 -11.84 -3.08
CA CYS A 335 -4.67 -10.59 -2.32
C CYS A 335 -5.94 -9.81 -2.69
N ILE A 336 -6.22 -9.66 -3.99
CA ILE A 336 -7.44 -8.96 -4.45
C ILE A 336 -8.70 -9.76 -4.08
N GLY A 337 -8.68 -11.08 -4.21
CA GLY A 337 -9.80 -11.96 -3.85
C GLY A 337 -10.14 -11.87 -2.36
N SER A 338 -9.13 -11.98 -1.49
CA SER A 338 -9.30 -11.93 -0.04
C SER A 338 -9.91 -10.61 0.45
N LEU A 339 -9.68 -9.49 -0.24
CA LEU A 339 -10.37 -8.23 0.06
C LEU A 339 -11.89 -8.35 -0.09
N PHE A 340 -12.36 -8.86 -1.23
CA PHE A 340 -13.80 -9.03 -1.48
C PHE A 340 -14.42 -10.10 -0.59
N GLU A 341 -13.72 -11.20 -0.34
CA GLU A 341 -14.14 -12.25 0.60
C GLU A 341 -14.33 -11.68 2.01
N SER A 342 -13.45 -10.76 2.45
CA SER A 342 -13.57 -10.09 3.76
C SER A 342 -14.84 -9.23 3.89
N TRP A 343 -15.39 -8.78 2.75
CA TRP A 343 -16.68 -8.06 2.67
C TRP A 343 -17.88 -8.98 2.44
N GLY A 344 -17.65 -10.30 2.47
CA GLY A 344 -18.66 -11.34 2.32
C GLY A 344 -19.02 -11.69 0.89
N CYS A 345 -18.25 -11.23 -0.11
CA CYS A 345 -18.48 -11.58 -1.51
C CYS A 345 -17.95 -12.99 -1.81
N LYS A 346 -18.56 -13.65 -2.81
CA LYS A 346 -18.05 -14.90 -3.39
C LYS A 346 -17.22 -14.57 -4.61
N VAL A 347 -15.91 -14.85 -4.56
CA VAL A 347 -14.97 -14.60 -5.66
C VAL A 347 -14.67 -15.91 -6.37
#